data_AF-A0ABD1JCY9-F1
#
_entry.id   AF-A0ABD1JCY9-F1
#
_cell.length_a   1.000
_cell.length_b   1.000
_cell.length_c   1.000
_cell.angle_alpha   90.00
_cell.angle_beta   90.00
_cell.angle_gamma   90.00
#
_symmetry.space_group_name_H-M   'P 1'
#
loop_
_entity.id
_entity.type
_entity.pdbx_description
1 polymer ?
#
loop_
_entity_poly.entity_id
_entity_poly.type
_entity_poly.pdbx_seq_one_letter_code
_entity_poly.pdbx_strand_id
1 'polypeptide(L)'
;MNNLFITIGNIALCVAASLNAQRLFKDHRAPAVGFFLVACSAALAVLPSSPWSAPLQADMQWVAEVLSPAMVSFGFLWLSDDHSTAYTLLTGSALLSMLADWLSRHGLAVMSRCMAMSSLSCSLTVCVFAGNTLGILGSVALSVPALVALNSASPLVSPAAAGGLLKLGLIAVMTVGCSAIRRALEMYVQDLKRWDRSNILT
;
A
#
# COMPACT_ATOMS: atom_id res chain seq x y z
N MET A 1 8.41 17.96 -20.30
CA MET A 1 9.32 16.90 -19.82
C MET A 1 8.86 16.25 -18.51
N ASN A 2 8.47 16.98 -17.46
CA ASN A 2 8.04 16.37 -16.18
C ASN A 2 6.91 15.34 -16.28
N ASN A 3 5.92 15.54 -17.16
CA ASN A 3 4.80 14.59 -17.29
C ASN A 3 5.23 13.22 -17.83
N LEU A 4 6.20 13.17 -18.75
CA LEU A 4 6.69 11.90 -19.32
C LEU A 4 7.34 11.02 -18.25
N PHE A 5 8.20 11.61 -17.41
CA PHE A 5 8.88 10.88 -16.33
C PHE A 5 7.88 10.33 -15.30
N ILE A 6 6.86 11.11 -14.95
CA ILE A 6 5.80 10.67 -14.03
C ILE A 6 5.00 9.51 -14.64
N THR A 7 4.68 9.56 -15.94
CA THR A 7 4.01 8.46 -16.63
C THR A 7 4.86 7.20 -16.64
N ILE A 8 6.14 7.31 -17.01
CA ILE A 8 7.09 6.18 -16.97
C ILE A 8 7.18 5.59 -15.56
N GLY A 9 7.23 6.44 -14.54
CA GLY A 9 7.23 6.01 -13.14
C GLY A 9 5.99 5.20 -12.79
N ASN A 10 4.79 5.67 -13.14
CA ASN A 10 3.55 4.94 -12.86
C ASN A 10 3.46 3.62 -13.63
N ILE A 11 3.95 3.56 -14.86
CA ILE A 11 4.06 2.31 -15.61
C ILE A 11 4.98 1.33 -14.87
N ALA A 12 6.16 1.79 -14.44
CA ALA A 12 7.11 0.96 -13.71
C ALA A 12 6.51 0.44 -12.39
N LEU A 13 5.84 1.31 -11.63
CA LEU A 13 5.13 0.94 -10.40
C LEU A 13 4.01 -0.07 -10.68
N CYS A 14 3.21 0.14 -11.71
CA CYS A 14 2.14 -0.77 -12.12
C CYS A 14 2.67 -2.17 -12.45
N VAL A 15 3.72 -2.25 -13.28
CA VAL A 15 4.37 -3.51 -13.64
C VAL A 15 4.97 -4.19 -12.41
N ALA A 16 5.72 -3.45 -11.60
CA ALA A 16 6.34 -3.99 -10.39
C ALA A 16 5.31 -4.51 -9.39
N ALA A 17 4.26 -3.74 -9.11
CA ALA A 17 3.20 -4.12 -8.20
C ALA A 17 2.41 -5.33 -8.72
N SER A 18 2.12 -5.41 -10.03
CA SER A 18 1.47 -6.57 -10.65
C SER A 18 2.32 -7.84 -10.54
N LEU A 19 3.62 -7.74 -10.83
CA LEU A 19 4.55 -8.87 -10.69
C LEU A 19 4.65 -9.34 -9.23
N ASN A 20 4.69 -8.39 -8.28
CA ASN A 20 4.67 -8.73 -6.86
C ASN A 20 3.36 -9.43 -6.49
N ALA A 21 2.21 -8.92 -6.91
CA ALA A 21 0.91 -9.55 -6.67
C ALA A 21 0.85 -11.00 -7.18
N GLN A 22 1.31 -11.25 -8.41
CA GLN A 22 1.35 -12.61 -8.98
C GLN A 22 2.24 -13.56 -8.19
N ARG A 23 3.39 -13.08 -7.69
CA ARG A 23 4.30 -13.89 -6.88
C ARG A 23 3.72 -14.23 -5.52
N LEU A 24 3.03 -13.28 -4.87
CA LEU A 24 2.41 -13.51 -3.57
C LEU A 24 1.10 -14.30 -3.65
N PHE A 25 0.43 -14.37 -4.80
CA PHE A 25 -0.94 -14.89 -4.89
C PHE A 25 -1.14 -16.29 -4.28
N LYS A 26 -0.13 -17.16 -4.37
CA LYS A 26 -0.22 -18.53 -3.85
C LYS A 26 -0.12 -18.59 -2.33
N ASP A 27 0.82 -17.86 -1.74
CA ASP A 27 1.17 -17.95 -0.32
C ASP A 27 0.52 -16.84 0.54
N HIS A 28 0.20 -15.69 -0.07
CA HIS A 28 -0.22 -14.46 0.60
C HIS A 28 -1.31 -13.73 -0.19
N ARG A 29 -2.53 -14.28 -0.16
CA ARG A 29 -3.67 -13.77 -0.95
C ARG A 29 -4.02 -12.31 -0.63
N ALA A 30 -4.09 -11.93 0.65
CA ALA A 30 -4.46 -10.57 1.03
C ALA A 30 -3.39 -9.53 0.59
N PRO A 31 -2.09 -9.70 0.89
CA PRO A 31 -1.05 -8.82 0.35
C PRO A 31 -0.98 -8.79 -1.18
N ALA A 32 -1.27 -9.90 -1.85
CA ALA A 32 -1.35 -9.94 -3.32
C ALA A 32 -2.47 -9.02 -3.84
N VAL A 33 -3.65 -9.03 -3.21
CA VAL A 33 -4.74 -8.09 -3.52
C VAL A 33 -4.31 -6.65 -3.24
N GLY A 34 -3.61 -6.40 -2.13
CA GLY A 34 -3.07 -5.07 -1.82
C GLY A 34 -2.15 -4.54 -2.92
N PHE A 35 -1.18 -5.34 -3.38
CA PHE A 35 -0.31 -4.97 -4.50
C PHE A 35 -1.06 -4.83 -5.81
N PHE A 36 -2.06 -5.67 -6.06
CA PHE A 36 -2.91 -5.53 -7.25
C PHE A 36 -3.65 -4.18 -7.26
N LEU A 37 -4.19 -3.75 -6.11
CA LEU A 37 -4.83 -2.44 -5.98
C LEU A 37 -3.84 -1.29 -6.22
N VAL A 38 -2.58 -1.39 -5.76
CA VAL A 38 -1.52 -0.43 -6.11
C VAL A 38 -1.30 -0.39 -7.62
N ALA A 39 -1.26 -1.55 -8.27
CA ALA A 39 -1.09 -1.63 -9.72
C ALA A 39 -2.26 -0.98 -10.46
N CYS A 40 -3.50 -1.24 -10.03
CA CYS A 40 -4.69 -0.59 -10.59
C CYS A 40 -4.64 0.93 -10.42
N SER A 41 -4.29 1.42 -9.22
CA SER A 41 -4.13 2.85 -8.95
C SER A 41 -3.08 3.49 -9.88
N ALA A 42 -1.92 2.85 -10.04
CA ALA A 42 -0.87 3.32 -10.93
C ALA A 42 -1.27 3.25 -12.42
N ALA A 43 -2.02 2.22 -12.83
CA ALA A 43 -2.55 2.11 -14.18
C ALA A 43 -3.55 3.23 -14.46
N LEU A 44 -4.50 3.46 -13.55
CA LEU A 44 -5.45 4.56 -13.66
C LEU A 44 -4.72 5.91 -13.76
N ALA A 45 -3.62 6.13 -13.05
CA ALA A 45 -2.84 7.36 -13.17
C ALA A 45 -2.20 7.59 -14.57
N VAL A 46 -2.10 6.56 -15.41
CA VAL A 46 -1.58 6.62 -16.79
C VAL A 46 -2.70 6.76 -17.82
N LEU A 47 -3.90 6.23 -17.53
CA LEU A 47 -5.02 6.24 -18.46
C LEU A 47 -5.50 7.68 -18.73
N PRO A 48 -5.71 8.05 -20.01
CA PRO A 48 -6.26 9.35 -20.36
C PRO A 48 -7.67 9.49 -19.77
N SER A 49 -7.87 10.56 -19.00
CA SER A 49 -9.16 10.88 -18.42
C SER A 49 -9.97 11.77 -19.37
N SER A 50 -11.21 11.37 -19.63
CA SER A 50 -12.22 12.24 -20.22
C SER A 50 -12.94 13.01 -19.08
N PRO A 51 -13.58 14.16 -19.35
CA PRO A 51 -14.32 14.89 -18.32
C PRO A 51 -15.44 14.04 -17.67
N TRP A 52 -15.96 13.04 -18.39
CA TRP A 52 -17.01 12.14 -17.89
C TRP A 52 -16.46 10.98 -17.06
N SER A 53 -15.22 10.55 -17.32
CA SER A 53 -14.58 9.42 -16.61
C SER A 53 -13.65 9.86 -15.48
N ALA A 54 -13.25 11.14 -15.44
CA ALA A 54 -12.40 11.72 -14.40
C ALA A 54 -12.90 11.50 -12.95
N PRO A 55 -14.20 11.69 -12.61
CA PRO A 55 -14.67 11.45 -11.26
C PRO A 55 -14.58 9.96 -10.88
N LEU A 56 -15.03 9.07 -11.77
CA LEU A 56 -14.97 7.63 -11.56
C LEU A 56 -13.53 7.13 -11.35
N GLN A 57 -12.60 7.64 -12.15
CA GLN A 57 -11.17 7.30 -12.07
C GLN A 57 -10.57 7.77 -10.74
N ALA A 58 -10.95 8.96 -10.26
CA ALA A 58 -10.53 9.46 -8.96
C ALA A 58 -11.07 8.61 -7.81
N ASP A 59 -12.34 8.19 -7.88
CA ASP A 59 -12.96 7.34 -6.86
C ASP A 59 -12.32 5.95 -6.81
N MET A 60 -12.12 5.31 -7.97
CA MET A 60 -11.44 4.02 -8.05
C MET A 60 -10.01 4.09 -7.50
N GLN A 61 -9.30 5.17 -7.82
CA GLN A 61 -7.95 5.38 -7.34
C GLN A 61 -7.92 5.57 -5.82
N TRP A 62 -8.88 6.34 -5.28
CA TRP A 62 -9.00 6.54 -3.84
C TRP A 62 -9.33 5.25 -3.09
N VAL A 63 -10.28 4.44 -3.59
CA VAL A 63 -10.61 3.14 -2.98
C VAL A 63 -9.37 2.23 -2.95
N ALA A 64 -8.60 2.20 -4.04
CA ALA A 64 -7.36 1.44 -4.10
C ALA A 64 -6.32 1.95 -3.07
N GLU A 65 -6.19 3.26 -2.89
CA GLU A 65 -5.30 3.88 -1.90
C GLU A 65 -5.70 3.58 -0.45
N VAL A 66 -7.00 3.47 -0.15
CA VAL A 66 -7.50 3.17 1.21
C VAL A 66 -7.37 1.69 1.54
N LEU A 67 -7.66 0.81 0.58
CA LEU A 67 -7.75 -0.62 0.81
C LEU A 67 -6.38 -1.32 0.68
N SER A 68 -5.48 -0.81 -0.17
CA SER A 68 -4.17 -1.41 -0.39
C SER A 68 -3.33 -1.53 0.89
N PRO A 69 -3.11 -0.47 1.69
CA PRO A 69 -2.29 -0.56 2.90
C PRO A 69 -2.82 -1.60 3.89
N ALA A 70 -4.14 -1.65 4.09
CA ALA A 70 -4.79 -2.64 4.94
C ALA A 70 -4.54 -4.07 4.45
N MET A 71 -4.70 -4.30 3.15
CA MET A 71 -4.43 -5.59 2.50
C MET A 71 -2.97 -6.01 2.59
N VAL A 72 -2.04 -5.07 2.43
CA VAL A 72 -0.59 -5.33 2.54
C VAL A 72 -0.20 -5.67 3.98
N SER A 73 -0.66 -4.90 4.96
CA SER A 73 -0.38 -5.16 6.38
C SER A 73 -1.07 -6.41 6.92
N PHE A 74 -2.21 -6.79 6.33
CA PHE A 74 -2.93 -8.02 6.68
C PHE A 74 -2.02 -9.23 6.68
N GLY A 75 -1.10 -9.35 5.71
CA GLY A 75 -0.17 -10.48 5.64
C GLY A 75 0.71 -10.61 6.87
N PHE A 76 1.30 -9.51 7.34
CA PHE A 76 2.16 -9.52 8.52
C PHE A 76 1.35 -9.79 9.79
N LEU A 77 0.22 -9.11 9.96
CA LEU A 77 -0.63 -9.29 11.13
C LEU A 77 -1.17 -10.72 11.23
N TRP A 78 -1.59 -11.29 10.10
CA TRP A 78 -2.06 -12.66 10.03
C TRP A 78 -0.97 -13.68 10.39
N LEU A 79 0.26 -13.48 9.91
CA LEU A 79 1.38 -14.36 10.21
C LEU A 79 1.90 -14.21 11.65
N SER A 80 1.60 -13.09 12.30
CA SER A 80 1.92 -12.83 13.71
C SER A 80 0.78 -13.18 14.68
N ASP A 81 -0.25 -13.90 14.21
CA ASP A 81 -1.41 -14.31 15.00
C ASP A 81 -2.29 -13.15 15.52
N ASP A 82 -2.08 -11.93 15.03
CA ASP A 82 -2.92 -10.76 15.35
C ASP A 82 -4.06 -10.61 14.34
N HIS A 83 -4.95 -11.59 14.35
CA HIS A 83 -6.10 -11.64 13.46
C HIS A 83 -7.10 -10.52 13.74
N SER A 84 -7.28 -10.13 15.00
CA SER A 84 -8.20 -9.06 15.40
C SER A 84 -7.85 -7.72 14.77
N THR A 85 -6.57 -7.33 14.81
CA THR A 85 -6.11 -6.08 14.23
C THR A 85 -6.18 -6.16 12.70
N ALA A 86 -5.87 -7.30 12.10
CA ALA A 86 -5.98 -7.52 10.66
C ALA A 86 -7.41 -7.30 10.15
N TYR A 87 -8.41 -7.89 10.82
CA TYR A 87 -9.81 -7.67 10.49
C TYR A 87 -10.26 -6.24 10.76
N THR A 88 -9.88 -5.65 11.88
CA THR A 88 -10.27 -4.28 12.24
C THR A 88 -9.78 -3.27 11.21
N LEU A 89 -8.53 -3.37 10.76
CA LEU A 89 -7.98 -2.50 9.72
C LEU A 89 -8.67 -2.70 8.37
N LEU A 90 -8.93 -3.96 7.97
CA LEU A 90 -9.63 -4.26 6.73
C LEU A 90 -11.06 -3.72 6.74
N THR A 91 -11.82 -4.03 7.78
CA THR A 91 -13.20 -3.56 7.95
C THR A 91 -13.23 -2.04 8.03
N GLY A 92 -12.30 -1.42 8.76
CA GLY A 92 -12.17 0.04 8.81
C GLY A 92 -11.91 0.66 7.44
N SER A 93 -11.01 0.08 6.64
CA SER A 93 -10.73 0.55 5.28
C SER A 93 -11.94 0.36 4.35
N ALA A 94 -12.65 -0.76 4.45
CA ALA A 94 -13.85 -1.02 3.66
C ALA A 94 -15.02 -0.10 4.04
N LEU A 95 -15.24 0.13 5.34
CA LEU A 95 -16.26 1.05 5.84
C LEU A 95 -15.96 2.48 5.42
N LEU A 96 -14.68 2.90 5.48
CA LEU A 96 -14.29 4.23 5.02
C LEU A 96 -14.65 4.42 3.54
N SER A 97 -14.43 3.40 2.70
CA SER A 97 -14.86 3.41 1.29
C SER A 97 -16.37 3.62 1.09
N MET A 98 -17.19 3.07 1.98
CA MET A 98 -18.66 3.22 1.94
C MET A 98 -19.14 4.56 2.51
N LEU A 99 -18.33 5.20 3.36
CA LEU A 99 -18.64 6.49 3.98
C LEU A 99 -18.25 7.68 3.10
N ALA A 100 -17.83 7.44 1.86
CA ALA A 100 -17.29 8.48 0.98
C ALA A 100 -18.27 9.63 0.73
N ASP A 101 -19.55 9.32 0.54
CA ASP A 101 -20.61 10.31 0.29
C ASP A 101 -21.04 11.07 1.56
N TRP A 102 -20.73 10.51 2.74
CA TRP A 102 -21.16 11.05 4.03
C TRP A 102 -20.10 11.97 4.67
N LEU A 103 -18.85 11.87 4.24
CA LEU A 103 -17.73 12.63 4.77
C LEU A 103 -17.38 13.80 3.86
N SER A 104 -16.93 14.90 4.46
CA SER A 104 -16.30 15.97 3.69
C SER A 104 -15.04 15.45 2.99
N ARG A 105 -14.69 16.00 1.82
CA ARG A 105 -13.45 15.64 1.10
C ARG A 105 -12.19 15.75 1.97
N HIS A 106 -12.16 16.72 2.88
CA HIS A 106 -11.04 16.87 3.81
C HIS A 106 -11.04 15.78 4.89
N GLY A 107 -12.20 15.49 5.49
CA GLY A 107 -12.33 14.42 6.49
C GLY A 107 -11.98 13.04 5.91
N LEU A 108 -12.43 12.77 4.69
CA LEU A 108 -12.10 11.56 3.94
C LEU A 108 -10.58 11.41 3.72
N ALA A 109 -9.92 12.49 3.31
CA ALA A 109 -8.48 12.50 3.07
C ALA A 109 -7.65 12.33 4.35
N VAL A 110 -8.08 12.92 5.47
CA VAL A 110 -7.43 12.72 6.77
C VAL A 110 -7.62 11.27 7.23
N MET A 111 -8.84 10.75 7.16
CA MET A 111 -9.14 9.40 7.62
C MET A 111 -8.42 8.33 6.79
N SER A 112 -8.33 8.48 5.46
CA SER A 112 -7.60 7.54 4.61
C SER A 112 -6.12 7.51 4.94
N ARG A 113 -5.51 8.66 5.25
CA ARG A 113 -4.11 8.76 5.70
C ARG A 113 -3.91 8.13 7.07
N CYS A 114 -4.80 8.42 8.02
CA CYS A 114 -4.75 7.82 9.36
C CYS A 114 -4.86 6.28 9.27
N MET A 115 -5.76 5.77 8.44
CA MET A 115 -5.91 4.34 8.19
C MET A 115 -4.66 3.73 7.56
N ALA A 116 -4.12 4.36 6.50
CA ALA A 116 -2.90 3.89 5.84
C ALA A 116 -1.70 3.87 6.81
N MET A 117 -1.50 4.96 7.56
CA MET A 117 -0.43 5.07 8.55
C MET A 117 -0.59 4.08 9.70
N SER A 118 -1.80 3.91 10.21
CA SER A 118 -2.08 2.93 11.27
C SER A 118 -1.76 1.53 10.77
N SER A 119 -2.25 1.17 9.59
CA SER A 119 -1.97 -0.13 8.96
C SER A 119 -0.48 -0.39 8.79
N LEU A 120 0.26 0.56 8.23
CA LEU A 120 1.69 0.43 8.00
C LEU A 120 2.50 0.48 9.30
N SER A 121 2.03 1.18 10.34
CA SER A 121 2.64 1.16 11.66
C SER A 121 2.49 -0.20 12.33
N CYS A 122 1.32 -0.85 12.20
CA CYS A 122 1.11 -2.20 12.71
C CYS A 122 2.04 -3.20 12.04
N SER A 123 2.18 -3.16 10.70
CA SER A 123 3.13 -4.02 9.99
C SER A 123 4.58 -3.70 10.35
N LEU A 124 4.93 -2.43 10.54
CA LEU A 124 6.25 -2.01 10.98
C LEU A 124 6.59 -2.59 12.35
N THR A 125 5.68 -2.52 13.32
CA THR A 125 5.86 -3.06 14.67
C THR A 125 6.12 -4.57 14.61
N VAL A 126 5.32 -5.31 13.85
CA VAL A 126 5.54 -6.75 13.60
C VAL A 126 6.93 -6.98 13.02
N CYS A 127 7.32 -6.23 12.00
CA CYS A 127 8.62 -6.41 11.33
C CYS A 127 9.80 -6.09 12.26
N VAL A 128 9.67 -5.10 13.14
CA VAL A 128 10.69 -4.76 14.15
C VAL A 128 10.88 -5.90 15.14
N PHE A 129 9.79 -6.45 15.68
CA PHE A 129 9.87 -7.57 16.63
C PHE A 129 10.36 -8.86 15.97
N ALA A 130 10.03 -9.08 14.71
CA ALA A 130 10.52 -10.22 13.94
C ALA A 130 11.97 -10.05 13.45
N GLY A 131 12.62 -8.91 13.65
CA GLY A 131 13.94 -8.63 13.08
C GLY A 131 13.96 -8.57 11.54
N ASN A 132 12.80 -8.37 10.91
CA ASN A 132 12.64 -8.40 9.46
C ASN A 132 12.99 -7.03 8.85
N THR A 133 14.28 -6.83 8.58
CA THR A 133 14.82 -5.55 8.05
C THR A 133 14.19 -5.11 6.73
N LEU A 134 13.87 -6.04 5.83
CA LEU A 134 13.17 -5.72 4.58
C LEU A 134 11.73 -5.28 4.83
N GLY A 135 11.06 -5.85 5.83
CA GLY A 135 9.71 -5.47 6.22
C GLY A 135 9.67 -4.08 6.87
N ILE A 136 10.68 -3.75 7.67
CA ILE A 136 10.90 -2.40 8.22
C ILE A 136 11.08 -1.40 7.08
N LEU A 137 12.04 -1.66 6.18
CA LEU A 137 12.32 -0.78 5.04
C LEU A 137 11.08 -0.60 4.17
N GLY A 138 10.36 -1.68 3.87
CA GLY A 138 9.15 -1.66 3.07
C GLY A 138 8.01 -0.87 3.71
N SER A 139 7.75 -1.08 5.00
CA SER A 139 6.70 -0.36 5.73
C SER A 139 7.01 1.14 5.82
N VAL A 140 8.26 1.51 6.09
CA VAL A 140 8.71 2.90 6.07
C VAL A 140 8.55 3.50 4.68
N ALA A 141 9.05 2.84 3.63
CA ALA A 141 8.95 3.32 2.26
C ALA A 141 7.49 3.57 1.83
N LEU A 142 6.56 2.66 2.15
CA LEU A 142 5.14 2.85 1.82
C LEU A 142 4.44 3.92 2.67
N SER A 143 4.99 4.29 3.84
CA SER A 143 4.45 5.36 4.69
C SER A 143 4.83 6.77 4.21
N VAL A 144 5.95 6.90 3.47
CA VAL A 144 6.45 8.21 3.00
C VAL A 144 5.42 8.98 2.16
N PRO A 145 4.73 8.39 1.17
CA PRO A 145 3.70 9.10 0.41
C PRO A 145 2.55 9.63 1.29
N ALA A 146 2.10 8.84 2.26
CA ALA A 146 1.04 9.24 3.18
C ALA A 146 1.48 10.41 4.09
N LEU A 147 2.72 10.39 4.58
CA LEU A 147 3.32 11.46 5.39
C LEU A 147 3.49 12.75 4.61
N VAL A 148 3.99 12.67 3.37
CA VAL A 148 4.18 13.85 2.51
C VAL A 148 2.83 14.48 2.14
N ALA A 149 1.79 13.67 1.94
CA ALA A 149 0.44 14.15 1.69
C ALA A 149 -0.20 14.83 2.92
N LEU A 150 0.17 14.39 4.14
CA LEU A 150 -0.34 14.99 5.38
C LEU A 150 0.16 16.42 5.58
N ASN A 151 1.44 16.67 5.28
CA ASN A 151 2.07 17.98 5.48
C ASN A 151 1.67 19.04 4.42
N SER A 152 1.01 18.62 3.33
CA SER A 152 0.73 19.49 2.17
C SER A 152 -0.73 19.89 2.01
N ALA A 153 -1.65 19.47 2.91
CA ALA A 153 -3.10 19.73 2.81
C ALA A 153 -3.72 19.42 1.42
N SER A 154 -3.06 18.58 0.61
CA SER A 154 -3.38 18.32 -0.80
C SER A 154 -3.60 16.82 -1.01
N PRO A 155 -4.52 16.38 -1.90
CA PRO A 155 -4.82 14.96 -2.14
C PRO A 155 -3.55 14.11 -2.42
N LEU A 156 -3.54 12.84 -1.96
CA LEU A 156 -2.40 11.92 -2.08
C LEU A 156 -1.84 11.85 -3.51
N VAL A 157 -2.72 12.01 -4.51
CA VAL A 157 -2.36 12.04 -5.92
C VAL A 157 -3.17 13.13 -6.66
N SER A 158 -3.02 14.42 -6.34
CA SER A 158 -3.37 15.49 -7.33
C SER A 158 -2.74 16.86 -7.01
N PRO A 159 -2.33 17.63 -8.04
CA PRO A 159 -1.20 18.55 -7.99
C PRO A 159 -1.60 20.00 -7.74
N ALA A 160 -0.90 20.67 -6.83
CA ALA A 160 -0.78 22.12 -6.86
C ALA A 160 0.56 22.62 -6.31
N ALA A 161 1.25 21.85 -5.44
CA ALA A 161 2.48 22.32 -4.79
C ALA A 161 3.66 21.32 -4.77
N ALA A 162 3.49 20.08 -5.25
CA ALA A 162 4.58 19.10 -5.32
C ALA A 162 5.28 19.19 -6.68
N GLY A 163 6.54 19.63 -6.70
CA GLY A 163 7.36 19.61 -7.92
C GLY A 163 7.41 18.20 -8.53
N GLY A 164 7.41 18.10 -9.86
CA GLY A 164 7.36 16.80 -10.57
C GLY A 164 8.44 15.80 -10.13
N LEU A 165 9.58 16.31 -9.64
CA LEU A 165 10.67 15.50 -9.06
C LEU A 165 10.26 14.80 -7.75
N LEU A 166 9.51 15.49 -6.88
CA LEU A 166 9.02 14.90 -5.62
C LEU A 166 8.06 13.75 -5.92
N LYS A 167 7.14 13.94 -6.89
CA LYS A 167 6.19 12.90 -7.30
C LYS A 167 6.93 11.68 -7.87
N LEU A 168 7.94 11.91 -8.71
CA LEU A 168 8.78 10.83 -9.24
C LEU A 168 9.51 10.09 -8.11
N GLY A 169 10.07 10.82 -7.15
CA GLY A 169 10.71 10.26 -5.96
C GLY A 169 9.77 9.37 -5.15
N LEU A 170 8.54 9.82 -4.90
CA LEU A 170 7.52 9.04 -4.19
C LEU A 170 7.16 7.74 -4.92
N ILE A 171 7.02 7.78 -6.25
CA ILE A 171 6.75 6.60 -7.07
C ILE A 171 7.91 5.60 -6.98
N ALA A 172 9.16 6.08 -7.05
CA ALA A 172 10.34 5.25 -6.90
C ALA A 172 10.40 4.59 -5.51
N VAL A 173 10.14 5.37 -4.45
CA VAL A 173 10.08 4.88 -3.06
C VAL A 173 9.00 3.80 -2.91
N MET A 174 7.80 4.02 -3.44
CA MET A 174 6.73 3.01 -3.41
C MET A 174 7.12 1.72 -4.14
N THR A 175 7.77 1.84 -5.30
CA THR A 175 8.19 0.68 -6.10
C THR A 175 9.20 -0.19 -5.33
N VAL A 176 10.16 0.47 -4.66
CA VAL A 176 11.11 -0.19 -3.75
C VAL A 176 10.38 -0.80 -2.56
N GLY A 177 9.45 -0.05 -1.95
CA GLY A 177 8.65 -0.49 -0.81
C GLY A 177 7.85 -1.77 -1.10
N CYS A 178 7.14 -1.83 -2.24
CA CYS A 178 6.41 -3.02 -2.66
C CYS A 178 7.33 -4.24 -2.82
N SER A 179 8.51 -4.03 -3.41
CA SER A 179 9.49 -5.10 -3.60
C SER A 179 10.10 -5.59 -2.28
N ALA A 180 10.34 -4.68 -1.34
CA ALA A 180 10.84 -4.98 -0.01
C ALA A 180 9.79 -5.74 0.82
N ILE A 181 8.53 -5.30 0.83
CA ILE A 181 7.46 -6.01 1.56
C ILE A 181 7.22 -7.41 0.99
N ARG A 182 7.22 -7.60 -0.33
CA ARG A 182 7.12 -8.95 -0.90
C ARG A 182 8.18 -9.88 -0.32
N ARG A 183 9.46 -9.46 -0.40
CA ARG A 183 10.58 -10.27 0.09
C ARG A 183 10.48 -10.51 1.59
N ALA A 184 10.03 -9.51 2.33
CA ALA A 184 9.81 -9.61 3.78
C ALA A 184 8.76 -10.66 4.14
N LEU A 185 7.63 -10.72 3.42
CA LEU A 185 6.60 -11.74 3.61
C LEU A 185 7.11 -13.14 3.26
N GLU A 186 7.81 -13.28 2.12
CA GLU A 186 8.44 -14.54 1.69
C GLU A 186 9.40 -15.09 2.77
N MET A 187 10.27 -14.22 3.32
CA MET A 187 11.19 -14.60 4.40
C MET A 187 10.45 -14.97 5.69
N TYR A 188 9.43 -14.19 6.08
CA TYR A 188 8.72 -14.42 7.33
C TYR A 188 8.02 -15.79 7.35
N VAL A 189 7.45 -16.22 6.22
CA VAL A 189 6.91 -17.59 6.09
C VAL A 189 7.98 -18.66 6.15
N GLN A 190 9.14 -18.43 5.54
CA GLN A 190 10.24 -19.40 5.59
C GLN A 190 10.76 -19.58 7.02
N ASP A 191 10.85 -18.49 7.79
CA ASP A 191 11.25 -18.53 9.19
C ASP A 191 10.23 -19.29 10.04
N LEU A 192 8.93 -19.04 9.86
CA LEU A 192 7.87 -19.79 10.53
C LEU A 192 7.91 -21.30 10.20
N LYS A 193 8.07 -21.65 8.91
CA LYS A 193 8.22 -23.06 8.49
C LYS A 193 9.49 -23.71 9.04
N ARG A 194 10.56 -22.93 9.24
CA ARG A 194 11.80 -23.43 9.83
C ARG A 194 11.61 -23.71 11.32
N TRP A 195 10.94 -22.81 12.03
CA TRP A 195 10.63 -22.94 13.45
C TRP A 195 9.73 -24.16 13.74
N ASP A 196 8.69 -24.36 12.95
CA ASP A 196 7.79 -25.51 13.08
C ASP A 196 8.55 -26.85 12.92
N ARG A 197 9.41 -26.95 11.90
CA ARG A 197 10.24 -28.14 11.70
C ARG A 197 11.22 -28.41 12.82
N SER A 198 11.78 -27.39 13.47
CA SER A 198 12.69 -27.60 14.61
C SER A 198 11.96 -28.12 15.85
N ASN A 199 10.69 -27.73 16.06
CA ASN A 199 9.92 -28.16 17.22
C ASN A 199 9.34 -29.57 17.08
N ILE A 200 9.18 -30.08 15.86
CA ILE A 200 8.72 -31.46 15.61
C ILE A 200 9.86 -32.49 15.83
N LEU A 201 11.13 -32.04 15.80
CA LEU A 201 12.31 -32.89 15.94
C LEU A 201 12.88 -32.94 17.37
N THR A 202 12.20 -32.29 18.33
CA THR A 202 12.52 -32.27 19.77
C THR A 202 11.40 -32.90 20.57
#